data_AF-A0A7C7AH77-F1
#
_entry.id   AF-A0A7C7AH77-F1
#
_cell.length_a   1.000
_cell.length_b   1.000
_cell.length_c   1.000
_cell.angle_alpha   90.00
_cell.angle_beta   90.00
_cell.angle_gamma   90.00
#
_symmetry.space_group_name_H-M   'P 1'
#
loop_
_entity.id
_entity.type
_entity.pdbx_description
1 polymer ?
#
loop_
_entity_poly.entity_id
_entity_poly.type
_entity_poly.pdbx_seq_one_letter_code
_entity_poly.pdbx_strand_id
1 'polypeptide(L)'
;MLKRLIFAFVVFTMLLTIPNISLNLFEKKLGLTSEASGKENTLKNADAKPEEKVARDTYEPELIKVFNTKTNEVMVIDFEEYLKGVVASEMPVEFDIEALKAQAVAARTYLLYRLKKYPDGQAEHPKAAVCTGVHCQAWNSKDDLIASHYQGWYDENWDKIESAVESTRGQILTYEGKIIEPLYHSTSGGRTENSEDVFSLAVPYLRSVESPYEGDSPKLNGSVKISTSEFIEKIESVYGDMDIREDNLEEKILLGEVSEGGRIKTIIIDDKEISGREIRSLFNLNSTNFSFIQNGSEIEILTTGYGHG
;
A
#
# COMPACT_ATOMS: atom_id res chain seq x y z
N MET A 1 -17.22 19.00 -32.21
CA MET A 1 -17.76 19.36 -30.88
C MET A 1 -19.21 18.89 -30.65
N LEU A 2 -20.16 19.16 -31.56
CA LEU A 2 -21.59 18.84 -31.35
C LEU A 2 -21.88 17.34 -31.07
N LYS A 3 -21.17 16.42 -31.72
CA LYS A 3 -21.33 14.96 -31.49
C LYS A 3 -20.81 14.48 -30.12
N ARG A 4 -19.78 15.13 -29.56
CA ARG A 4 -19.24 14.79 -28.22
C ARG A 4 -20.16 15.32 -27.10
N LEU A 5 -20.79 16.47 -27.31
CA LEU A 5 -21.79 17.03 -26.37
C LEU A 5 -23.07 16.19 -26.30
N ILE A 6 -23.53 15.64 -27.43
CA ILE A 6 -24.70 14.76 -27.47
C ILE A 6 -24.41 13.44 -26.74
N PHE A 7 -23.20 12.87 -26.90
CA PHE A 7 -22.83 11.63 -26.22
C PHE A 7 -22.72 11.80 -24.70
N ALA A 8 -22.12 12.90 -24.23
CA ALA A 8 -22.04 13.21 -22.80
C ALA A 8 -23.43 13.43 -22.17
N PHE A 9 -24.36 14.08 -22.90
CA PHE A 9 -25.73 14.30 -22.41
C PHE A 9 -26.55 13.00 -22.34
N VAL A 10 -26.34 12.06 -23.27
CA VAL A 10 -27.01 10.75 -23.25
C VAL A 10 -26.51 9.87 -22.10
N VAL A 11 -25.20 9.86 -21.82
CA VAL A 11 -24.64 9.12 -20.67
C VAL A 11 -25.10 9.73 -19.34
N PHE A 12 -25.15 11.06 -19.24
CA PHE A 12 -25.61 11.76 -18.04
C PHE A 12 -27.11 11.54 -17.76
N THR A 13 -27.95 11.46 -18.81
CA THR A 13 -29.38 11.16 -18.66
C THR A 13 -29.66 9.68 -18.36
N MET A 14 -28.83 8.75 -18.83
CA MET A 14 -28.88 7.33 -18.43
C MET A 14 -28.53 7.13 -16.95
N LEU A 15 -27.56 7.87 -16.41
CA LEU A 15 -27.19 7.82 -14.99
C LEU A 15 -28.31 8.34 -14.06
N LEU A 16 -29.13 9.28 -14.54
CA LEU A 16 -30.25 9.87 -13.78
C LEU A 16 -31.55 9.06 -13.85
N THR A 17 -31.63 8.04 -14.71
CA THR A 17 -32.86 7.25 -14.95
C THR A 17 -32.80 5.82 -14.46
N ILE A 18 -31.70 5.40 -13.80
CA ILE A 18 -31.70 4.15 -13.03
C ILE A 18 -32.67 4.34 -11.86
N PRO A 19 -33.78 3.57 -11.78
CA PRO A 19 -34.70 3.72 -10.69
C PRO A 19 -33.98 3.35 -9.40
N ASN A 20 -34.05 4.22 -8.39
CA ASN A 20 -33.75 3.91 -6.99
C ASN A 20 -34.73 2.82 -6.54
N ILE A 21 -34.41 1.55 -6.85
CA ILE A 21 -35.16 0.41 -6.35
C ILE A 21 -34.81 0.31 -4.86
N SER A 22 -35.75 0.77 -4.05
CA SER A 22 -35.78 0.73 -2.60
C SER A 22 -35.16 -0.55 -2.01
N LEU A 23 -34.17 -0.38 -1.12
CA LEU A 23 -33.55 -1.44 -0.32
C LEU A 23 -34.56 -2.36 0.41
N ASN A 24 -35.80 -1.90 0.64
CA ASN A 24 -36.86 -2.68 1.27
C ASN A 24 -37.23 -3.97 0.52
N LEU A 25 -36.98 -4.05 -0.79
CA LEU A 25 -37.29 -5.25 -1.56
C LEU A 25 -36.23 -6.36 -1.36
N PHE A 26 -35.01 -5.98 -0.96
CA PHE A 26 -33.90 -6.91 -0.73
C PHE A 26 -34.00 -7.57 0.65
N GLU A 27 -34.40 -6.81 1.67
CA GLU A 27 -34.58 -7.32 3.05
C GLU A 27 -35.68 -8.38 3.16
N LYS A 28 -36.78 -8.23 2.40
CA LYS A 28 -37.90 -9.17 2.42
C LYS A 28 -37.60 -10.50 1.71
N LYS A 29 -36.60 -10.53 0.82
CA LYS A 29 -36.19 -11.72 0.07
C LYS A 29 -35.16 -12.58 0.81
N LEU A 30 -34.51 -12.02 1.83
CA LEU A 30 -33.49 -12.70 2.65
C LEU A 30 -34.00 -13.26 3.98
N GLY A 31 -35.28 -13.08 4.32
CA GLY A 31 -35.90 -13.77 5.46
C GLY A 31 -35.24 -13.49 6.82
N LEU A 32 -34.56 -12.36 6.97
CA LEU A 32 -33.92 -11.94 8.21
C LEU A 32 -34.88 -11.08 9.03
N THR A 33 -35.83 -11.74 9.71
CA THR A 33 -36.48 -11.17 10.88
C THR A 33 -36.26 -12.11 12.05
N SER A 34 -35.40 -11.72 13.00
CA SER A 34 -35.42 -12.31 14.33
C SER A 34 -35.72 -11.22 15.35
N GLU A 35 -36.97 -11.20 15.81
CA GLU A 35 -37.38 -10.52 17.03
C GLU A 35 -36.64 -11.13 18.23
N ALA A 36 -36.21 -10.26 19.13
CA ALA A 36 -35.68 -10.64 20.43
C ALA A 36 -36.81 -11.19 21.32
N SER A 37 -36.67 -12.43 21.79
CA SER A 37 -37.41 -12.95 22.94
C SER A 37 -36.51 -13.91 23.70
N GLY A 38 -36.25 -13.57 24.97
CA GLY A 38 -35.40 -14.34 25.85
C GLY A 38 -35.98 -15.71 26.20
N LYS A 39 -35.07 -16.66 26.36
CA LYS A 39 -35.21 -17.81 27.28
C LYS A 39 -33.81 -18.32 27.60
N GLU A 40 -33.45 -18.22 28.88
CA GLU A 40 -32.39 -19.04 29.48
C GLU A 40 -32.66 -20.50 29.16
N ASN A 41 -31.65 -21.20 28.66
CA ASN A 41 -31.57 -22.63 28.89
C ASN A 41 -30.12 -23.08 28.97
N THR A 42 -29.79 -23.55 30.16
CA THR A 42 -28.55 -24.18 30.57
C THR A 42 -28.31 -25.43 29.73
N LEU A 43 -27.22 -25.47 28.96
CA LEU A 43 -26.71 -26.72 28.41
C LEU A 43 -25.21 -26.84 28.65
N LYS A 44 -24.90 -27.99 29.24
CA LYS A 44 -23.64 -28.39 29.85
C LYS A 44 -22.56 -28.63 28.78
N ASN A 45 -21.33 -28.34 29.18
CA ASN A 45 -20.11 -28.79 28.53
C ASN A 45 -20.18 -30.26 28.11
N ALA A 46 -19.99 -30.51 26.82
CA ALA A 46 -19.42 -31.74 26.30
C ALA A 46 -18.70 -31.42 24.99
N ASP A 47 -17.42 -31.81 24.95
CA ASP A 47 -16.56 -31.95 23.78
C ASP A 47 -16.02 -30.65 23.13
N ALA A 48 -15.19 -29.94 23.90
CA ALA A 48 -14.13 -29.13 23.31
C ALA A 48 -13.13 -30.05 22.60
N LYS A 49 -13.07 -29.97 21.26
CA LYS A 49 -11.93 -30.49 20.49
C LYS A 49 -10.64 -29.90 21.05
N PRO A 50 -9.52 -30.65 21.09
CA PRO A 50 -8.27 -30.11 21.59
C PRO A 50 -7.90 -28.90 20.73
N GLU A 51 -7.69 -27.75 21.37
CA GLU A 51 -6.94 -26.65 20.75
C GLU A 51 -5.63 -27.24 20.24
N GLU A 52 -5.51 -27.30 18.92
CA GLU A 52 -4.27 -27.65 18.25
C GLU A 52 -3.25 -26.61 18.72
N LYS A 53 -2.26 -27.06 19.53
CA LYS A 53 -1.13 -26.25 19.94
C LYS A 53 -0.35 -25.86 18.68
N VAL A 54 -0.73 -24.76 18.06
CA VAL A 54 0.10 -24.08 17.04
C VAL A 54 1.42 -23.77 17.73
N ALA A 55 2.49 -24.41 17.27
CA ALA A 55 3.83 -24.16 17.77
C ALA A 55 4.13 -22.67 17.64
N ARG A 56 4.25 -21.98 18.77
CA ARG A 56 4.71 -20.59 18.85
C ARG A 56 6.21 -20.56 18.59
N ASP A 57 6.60 -20.78 17.34
CA ASP A 57 8.02 -20.77 16.89
C ASP A 57 8.52 -19.36 16.54
N THR A 58 7.73 -18.32 16.80
CA THR A 58 8.14 -16.92 16.63
C THR A 58 8.66 -16.38 17.95
N TYR A 59 9.99 -16.37 18.07
CA TYR A 59 10.73 -15.72 19.15
C TYR A 59 10.99 -14.25 18.79
N GLU A 60 10.60 -13.34 19.69
CA GLU A 60 10.96 -11.92 19.62
C GLU A 60 12.32 -11.74 20.32
N PRO A 61 13.41 -11.43 19.58
CA PRO A 61 14.68 -11.14 20.21
C PRO A 61 14.63 -9.80 20.96
N GLU A 62 15.37 -9.68 22.05
CA GLU A 62 15.51 -8.41 22.77
C GLU A 62 16.19 -7.34 21.91
N LEU A 63 17.25 -7.72 21.19
CA LEU A 63 18.02 -6.83 20.33
C LEU A 63 18.06 -7.34 18.89
N ILE A 64 18.00 -6.42 17.93
CA ILE A 64 18.10 -6.68 16.50
C ILE A 64 19.24 -5.89 15.86
N LYS A 65 19.77 -6.41 14.74
CA LYS A 65 20.71 -5.67 13.87
C LYS A 65 19.94 -4.98 12.76
N VAL A 66 20.13 -3.67 12.62
CA VAL A 66 19.48 -2.83 11.61
C VAL A 66 20.53 -2.09 10.80
N PHE A 67 20.47 -2.19 9.48
CA PHE A 67 21.36 -1.42 8.60
C PHE A 67 20.82 0.01 8.40
N ASN A 68 21.61 1.00 8.81
CA ASN A 68 21.29 2.41 8.62
C ASN A 68 21.70 2.86 7.21
N THR A 69 20.72 3.14 6.37
CA THR A 69 20.95 3.55 4.97
C THR A 69 21.52 4.95 4.83
N LYS A 70 21.46 5.79 5.88
CA LYS A 70 22.04 7.15 5.89
C LYS A 70 23.54 7.12 6.20
N THR A 71 23.96 6.27 7.16
CA THR A 71 25.36 6.20 7.62
C THR A 71 26.15 5.02 7.04
N ASN A 72 25.47 4.05 6.42
CA ASN A 72 26.03 2.76 5.98
C ASN A 72 26.59 1.89 7.12
N GLU A 73 26.05 2.03 8.32
CA GLU A 73 26.47 1.29 9.51
C GLU A 73 25.39 0.29 9.98
N VAL A 74 25.79 -0.71 10.75
CA VAL A 74 24.85 -1.61 11.43
C VAL A 74 24.66 -1.17 12.86
N MET A 75 23.44 -0.84 13.21
CA MET A 75 23.00 -0.49 14.56
C MET A 75 22.47 -1.73 15.27
N VAL A 76 22.59 -1.76 16.60
CA VAL A 76 21.93 -2.74 17.47
C VAL A 76 20.88 -1.99 18.27
N ILE A 77 19.61 -2.39 18.10
CA ILE A 77 18.44 -1.66 18.63
C ILE A 77 17.56 -2.64 19.38
N ASP A 78 16.93 -2.17 20.45
CA ASP A 78 15.83 -2.91 21.10
C ASP A 78 14.67 -3.14 20.11
N PHE A 79 14.09 -4.33 20.17
CA PHE A 79 13.06 -4.75 19.24
C PHE A 79 11.81 -3.87 19.29
N GLU A 80 11.33 -3.52 20.49
CA GLU A 80 10.14 -2.69 20.65
C GLU A 80 10.44 -1.21 20.33
N GLU A 81 11.62 -0.71 20.69
CA GLU A 81 12.05 0.64 20.32
C GLU A 81 12.18 0.81 18.80
N TYR A 82 12.67 -0.23 18.11
CA TYR A 82 12.68 -0.21 16.65
C TYR A 82 11.26 -0.11 16.08
N LEU A 83 10.30 -0.87 16.62
CA LEU A 83 8.91 -0.81 16.16
C LEU A 83 8.25 0.55 16.41
N LYS A 84 8.53 1.22 17.53
CA LYS A 84 8.08 2.59 17.78
C LYS A 84 8.60 3.55 16.70
N GLY A 85 9.89 3.43 16.34
CA GLY A 85 10.50 4.20 15.26
C GLY A 85 9.89 3.91 13.87
N VAL A 86 9.50 2.65 13.60
CA VAL A 86 8.80 2.29 12.36
C VAL A 86 7.40 2.90 12.31
N VAL A 87 6.59 2.72 13.36
CA VAL A 87 5.21 3.22 13.39
C VAL A 87 5.20 4.75 13.25
N ALA A 88 6.10 5.45 13.93
CA ALA A 88 6.25 6.90 13.80
C ALA A 88 6.71 7.36 12.41
N SER A 89 7.39 6.51 11.65
CA SER A 89 7.93 6.84 10.32
C SER A 89 7.01 6.47 9.16
N GLU A 90 6.20 5.42 9.33
CA GLU A 90 5.30 4.90 8.29
C GLU A 90 3.91 5.56 8.33
N MET A 91 3.49 6.03 9.50
CA MET A 91 2.11 6.46 9.72
C MET A 91 2.03 7.79 10.46
N PRO A 92 1.25 8.77 9.95
CA PRO A 92 1.05 10.03 10.66
C PRO A 92 0.38 9.77 12.02
N VAL A 93 0.89 10.40 13.06
CA VAL A 93 0.44 10.18 14.44
C VAL A 93 -0.99 10.66 14.69
N GLU A 94 -1.50 11.53 13.82
CA GLU A 94 -2.89 12.02 13.82
C GLU A 94 -3.90 10.91 13.46
N PHE A 95 -3.46 9.82 12.84
CA PHE A 95 -4.33 8.71 12.48
C PHE A 95 -4.95 8.07 13.72
N ASP A 96 -6.08 7.40 13.55
CA ASP A 96 -6.77 6.72 14.64
C ASP A 96 -5.85 5.70 15.33
N ILE A 97 -6.02 5.54 16.64
CA ILE A 97 -5.18 4.64 17.43
C ILE A 97 -5.28 3.19 16.94
N GLU A 98 -6.45 2.75 16.46
CA GLU A 98 -6.61 1.40 15.91
C GLU A 98 -5.85 1.22 14.60
N ALA A 99 -5.69 2.30 13.83
CA ALA A 99 -4.89 2.28 12.61
C ALA A 99 -3.39 2.18 12.94
N LEU A 100 -2.91 2.92 13.95
CA LEU A 100 -1.54 2.79 14.46
C LEU A 100 -1.25 1.40 15.05
N LYS A 101 -2.21 0.80 15.75
CA LYS A 101 -2.11 -0.59 16.23
C LYS A 101 -2.01 -1.59 15.09
N ALA A 102 -2.83 -1.44 14.04
CA ALA A 102 -2.74 -2.29 12.85
C ALA A 102 -1.36 -2.18 12.19
N GLN A 103 -0.82 -0.96 12.08
CA GLN A 103 0.54 -0.74 11.59
C GLN A 103 1.60 -1.38 12.49
N ALA A 104 1.47 -1.29 13.82
CA ALA A 104 2.39 -1.92 14.76
C ALA A 104 2.43 -3.45 14.61
N VAL A 105 1.27 -4.09 14.45
CA VAL A 105 1.17 -5.54 14.21
C VAL A 105 1.78 -5.93 12.86
N ALA A 106 1.53 -5.14 11.80
CA ALA A 106 2.13 -5.37 10.48
C ALA A 106 3.66 -5.22 10.52
N ALA A 107 4.19 -4.13 11.10
CA ALA A 107 5.62 -3.88 11.24
C ALA A 107 6.34 -4.96 12.07
N ARG A 108 5.72 -5.40 13.17
CA ARG A 108 6.23 -6.49 14.02
C ARG A 108 6.31 -7.80 13.26
N THR A 109 5.23 -8.14 12.54
CA THR A 109 5.17 -9.32 11.70
C THR A 109 6.21 -9.27 10.59
N TYR A 110 6.38 -8.11 9.92
CA TYR A 110 7.38 -7.92 8.88
C TYR A 110 8.80 -8.12 9.42
N LEU A 111 9.12 -7.48 10.54
CA LEU A 111 10.43 -7.61 11.18
C LEU A 111 10.77 -9.07 11.50
N LEU A 112 9.85 -9.80 12.15
CA LEU A 112 10.04 -11.21 12.48
C LEU A 112 10.16 -12.09 11.23
N TYR A 113 9.36 -11.83 10.20
CA TYR A 113 9.46 -12.53 8.92
C TYR A 113 10.86 -12.33 8.30
N ARG A 114 11.38 -11.09 8.31
CA ARG A 114 12.71 -10.78 7.78
C ARG A 114 13.84 -11.38 8.61
N LEU A 115 13.76 -11.33 9.94
CA LEU A 115 14.73 -11.99 10.82
C LEU A 115 14.78 -13.51 10.59
N LYS A 116 13.63 -14.14 10.34
CA LYS A 116 13.55 -15.56 10.02
C LYS A 116 14.09 -15.89 8.62
N LYS A 117 13.80 -15.04 7.62
CA LYS A 117 14.20 -15.25 6.22
C LYS A 117 15.68 -14.96 5.99
N TYR A 118 16.22 -13.96 6.69
CA TYR A 118 17.57 -13.42 6.49
C TYR A 118 18.33 -13.29 7.81
N PRO A 119 18.58 -14.39 8.54
CA PRO A 119 19.19 -14.34 9.88
C PRO A 119 20.57 -13.68 9.90
N ASP A 120 21.35 -13.85 8.83
CA ASP A 120 22.69 -13.27 8.68
C ASP A 120 22.71 -11.99 7.82
N GLY A 121 21.55 -11.59 7.28
CA GLY A 121 21.39 -10.47 6.36
C GLY A 121 21.09 -10.89 4.92
N GLN A 122 21.05 -9.91 4.02
CA GLN A 122 20.65 -10.08 2.62
C GLN A 122 21.54 -9.28 1.66
N ALA A 123 21.36 -9.44 0.35
CA ALA A 123 22.27 -8.90 -0.67
C ALA A 123 22.54 -7.39 -0.52
N GLU A 124 21.51 -6.60 -0.23
CA GLU A 124 21.58 -5.15 -0.11
C GLU A 124 22.25 -4.71 1.20
N HIS A 125 22.19 -5.54 2.24
CA HIS A 125 22.81 -5.29 3.54
C HIS A 125 23.20 -6.62 4.23
N PRO A 126 24.40 -7.16 3.92
CA PRO A 126 24.82 -8.52 4.30
C PRO A 126 25.09 -8.75 5.78
N LYS A 127 24.75 -7.81 6.66
CA LYS A 127 25.05 -7.84 8.10
C LYS A 127 23.82 -7.55 8.97
N ALA A 128 22.65 -7.36 8.37
CA ALA A 128 21.40 -7.05 9.07
C ALA A 128 20.22 -7.60 8.28
N ALA A 129 19.17 -8.06 8.95
CA ALA A 129 17.96 -8.59 8.30
C ALA A 129 17.06 -7.49 7.70
N VAL A 130 17.15 -6.28 8.25
CA VAL A 130 16.34 -5.12 7.88
C VAL A 130 17.20 -3.86 7.78
N CYS A 131 16.68 -2.84 7.08
CA CYS A 131 17.29 -1.52 6.99
C CYS A 131 16.30 -0.41 7.31
N THR A 132 16.80 0.82 7.45
CA THR A 132 16.00 2.02 7.78
C THR A 132 15.34 2.70 6.58
N GLY A 133 15.57 2.19 5.36
CA GLY A 133 15.06 2.77 4.12
C GLY A 133 13.78 2.09 3.63
N VAL A 134 13.23 2.63 2.54
CA VAL A 134 11.99 2.16 1.87
C VAL A 134 12.08 0.74 1.28
N HIS A 135 13.28 0.15 1.26
CA HIS A 135 13.48 -1.25 0.86
C HIS A 135 12.86 -2.24 1.87
N CYS A 136 12.90 -1.90 3.16
CA CYS A 136 12.35 -2.73 4.22
C CYS A 136 11.07 -2.10 4.76
N GLN A 137 11.26 -1.18 5.70
CA GLN A 137 10.22 -0.34 6.29
C GLN A 137 10.90 0.95 6.73
N ALA A 138 10.20 2.07 6.58
CA ALA A 138 10.70 3.37 6.98
C ALA A 138 11.00 3.36 8.48
N TRP A 139 12.18 3.86 8.85
CA TRP A 139 12.56 4.00 10.24
C TRP A 139 13.39 5.26 10.42
N ASN A 140 13.08 6.01 11.47
CA ASN A 140 13.85 7.15 11.92
C ASN A 140 14.17 6.99 13.40
N SER A 141 15.38 7.43 13.78
CA SER A 141 15.76 7.50 15.18
C SER A 141 14.94 8.57 15.92
N LYS A 142 14.96 8.55 17.25
CA LYS A 142 14.39 9.63 18.07
C LYS A 142 14.90 11.00 17.63
N ASP A 143 16.21 11.13 17.42
CA ASP A 143 16.81 12.41 17.02
C ASP A 143 16.37 12.84 15.61
N ASP A 144 16.26 11.89 14.67
CA ASP A 144 15.70 12.16 13.35
C ASP A 144 14.24 12.65 13.44
N LEU A 145 13.40 11.99 14.24
CA LEU A 145 12.00 12.37 14.46
C LEU A 145 11.87 13.74 15.11
N ILE A 146 12.74 14.08 16.08
CA ILE A 146 12.75 15.43 16.66
C ILE A 146 13.17 16.47 15.61
N ALA A 147 14.16 16.14 14.77
CA ALA A 147 14.69 17.07 13.77
C ALA A 147 13.78 17.25 12.55
N SER A 148 12.98 16.24 12.17
CA SER A 148 12.10 16.29 11.00
C SER A 148 10.70 16.84 11.30
N HIS A 149 10.40 17.13 12.56
CA HIS A 149 9.11 17.67 13.00
C HIS A 149 9.27 19.03 13.71
N TYR A 150 8.14 19.66 14.03
CA TYR A 150 8.14 20.91 14.79
C TYR A 150 8.62 20.68 16.23
N GLN A 151 9.16 21.73 16.85
CA GLN A 151 9.61 21.68 18.25
C GLN A 151 8.44 21.30 19.18
N GLY A 152 8.62 20.23 19.96
CA GLY A 152 7.60 19.70 20.87
C GLY A 152 6.80 18.52 20.30
N TRP A 153 6.92 18.23 19.00
CA TRP A 153 6.18 17.12 18.38
C TRP A 153 6.40 15.78 19.08
N TYR A 154 7.66 15.45 19.42
CA TYR A 154 7.98 14.20 20.09
C TYR A 154 7.28 14.09 21.46
N ASP A 155 7.40 15.12 22.29
CA ASP A 155 6.82 15.13 23.64
C ASP A 155 5.28 15.07 23.61
N GLU A 156 4.65 15.66 22.59
CA GLU A 156 3.19 15.66 22.42
C GLU A 156 2.64 14.32 21.91
N ASN A 157 3.40 13.60 21.08
CA ASN A 157 2.87 12.52 20.26
C ASN A 157 3.43 11.13 20.60
N TRP A 158 4.58 11.05 21.26
CA TRP A 158 5.28 9.78 21.48
C TRP A 158 4.47 8.79 22.30
N ASP A 159 3.73 9.25 23.32
CA ASP A 159 2.88 8.40 24.17
C ASP A 159 1.83 7.63 23.35
N LYS A 160 1.29 8.23 22.29
CA LYS A 160 0.30 7.57 21.42
C LYS A 160 0.95 6.47 20.59
N ILE A 161 2.14 6.72 20.04
CA ILE A 161 2.92 5.74 19.28
C ILE A 161 3.34 4.57 20.19
N GLU A 162 3.88 4.88 21.36
CA GLU A 162 4.28 3.88 22.34
C GLU A 162 3.08 3.02 22.77
N SER A 163 1.95 3.66 23.09
CA SER A 163 0.72 2.94 23.45
C SER A 163 0.24 2.01 22.32
N ALA A 164 0.33 2.40 21.06
CA ALA A 164 -0.03 1.55 19.93
C ALA A 164 0.86 0.30 19.83
N VAL A 165 2.17 0.47 20.02
CA VAL A 165 3.15 -0.63 19.96
C VAL A 165 3.03 -1.57 21.16
N GLU A 166 2.94 -1.02 22.37
CA GLU A 166 2.87 -1.79 23.62
C GLU A 166 1.54 -2.54 23.78
N SER A 167 0.43 -1.92 23.41
CA SER A 167 -0.89 -2.58 23.49
C SER A 167 -1.07 -3.73 22.49
N THR A 168 -0.19 -3.81 21.48
CA THR A 168 -0.15 -4.88 20.48
C THR A 168 1.05 -5.82 20.66
N ARG A 169 1.74 -5.75 21.79
CA ARG A 169 2.92 -6.55 22.07
C ARG A 169 2.66 -8.05 21.90
N GLY A 170 3.53 -8.74 21.16
CA GLY A 170 3.40 -10.15 20.85
C GLY A 170 2.32 -10.51 19.82
N GLN A 171 1.58 -9.55 19.27
CA GLN A 171 0.59 -9.80 18.22
C GLN A 171 1.26 -9.79 16.85
N ILE A 172 0.98 -10.84 16.08
CA ILE A 172 1.50 -11.02 14.72
C ILE A 172 0.41 -11.55 13.78
N LEU A 173 0.58 -11.32 12.49
CA LEU A 173 -0.28 -11.88 11.44
C LEU A 173 0.25 -13.23 10.99
N THR A 174 -0.64 -14.21 10.88
CA THR A 174 -0.31 -15.56 10.41
C THR A 174 -1.32 -16.05 9.38
N TYR A 175 -0.88 -16.92 8.49
CA TYR A 175 -1.72 -17.66 7.56
C TYR A 175 -1.35 -19.14 7.66
N GLU A 176 -2.33 -20.00 7.92
CA GLU A 176 -2.12 -21.44 8.17
C GLU A 176 -1.04 -21.72 9.23
N GLY A 177 -1.04 -20.92 10.31
CA GLY A 177 -0.09 -21.04 11.42
C GLY A 177 1.34 -20.59 11.11
N LYS A 178 1.61 -20.05 9.92
CA LYS A 178 2.91 -19.50 9.53
C LYS A 178 2.87 -17.98 9.51
N ILE A 179 3.94 -17.36 9.99
CA ILE A 179 4.12 -15.91 9.87
C ILE A 179 4.09 -15.48 8.39
N ILE A 180 3.38 -14.39 8.11
CA ILE A 180 3.24 -13.85 6.76
C ILE A 180 4.28 -12.76 6.48
N GLU A 181 4.44 -12.41 5.20
CA GLU A 181 5.05 -11.14 4.78
C GLU A 181 3.93 -10.09 4.60
N PRO A 182 3.76 -9.16 5.55
CA PRO A 182 2.62 -8.24 5.57
C PRO A 182 2.94 -6.95 4.81
N LEU A 183 2.86 -7.00 3.49
CA LEU A 183 3.10 -5.82 2.66
C LEU A 183 2.01 -4.76 2.90
N TYR A 184 2.42 -3.49 3.01
CA TYR A 184 1.52 -2.35 3.24
C TYR A 184 1.99 -1.14 2.40
N HIS A 185 1.08 -0.20 2.16
CA HIS A 185 1.32 1.00 1.35
C HIS A 185 0.41 2.14 1.82
N SER A 186 0.60 3.35 1.28
CA SER A 186 -0.07 4.56 1.78
C SER A 186 -1.51 4.73 1.30
N THR A 187 -1.78 4.58 0.00
CA THR A 187 -3.14 4.77 -0.55
C THR A 187 -3.30 3.93 -1.82
N SER A 188 -4.34 3.10 -1.88
CA SER A 188 -4.54 2.12 -2.95
C SER A 188 -5.15 2.70 -4.23
N GLY A 189 -5.99 3.74 -4.10
CA GLY A 189 -6.79 4.26 -5.20
C GLY A 189 -8.15 3.59 -5.35
N GLY A 190 -8.66 2.98 -4.26
CA GLY A 190 -9.98 2.36 -4.17
C GLY A 190 -9.99 0.83 -4.10
N ARG A 191 -8.91 0.16 -4.51
CA ARG A 191 -8.73 -1.30 -4.41
C ARG A 191 -7.27 -1.66 -4.21
N THR A 192 -7.02 -2.71 -3.43
CA THR A 192 -5.68 -3.28 -3.29
C THR A 192 -5.31 -4.17 -4.47
N GLU A 193 -4.04 -4.54 -4.61
CA GLU A 193 -3.57 -5.46 -5.65
C GLU A 193 -3.50 -6.93 -5.23
N ASN A 194 -3.61 -7.83 -6.22
CA ASN A 194 -3.10 -9.19 -6.08
C ASN A 194 -1.57 -9.17 -6.10
N SER A 195 -0.93 -10.00 -5.27
CA SER A 195 0.53 -10.01 -5.19
C SER A 195 1.25 -10.36 -6.49
N GLU A 196 0.65 -11.14 -7.37
CA GLU A 196 1.21 -11.53 -8.68
C GLU A 196 1.08 -10.45 -9.76
N ASP A 197 0.21 -9.45 -9.56
CA ASP A 197 0.09 -8.32 -10.48
C ASP A 197 1.17 -7.25 -10.21
N VAL A 198 1.74 -7.30 -9.01
CA VAL A 198 2.77 -6.37 -8.53
C VAL A 198 4.11 -7.10 -8.47
N PHE A 199 4.19 -8.23 -7.78
CA PHE A 199 5.38 -9.07 -7.64
C PHE A 199 5.25 -10.34 -8.50
N SER A 200 5.99 -11.40 -8.18
CA SER A 200 6.09 -12.58 -9.07
C SER A 200 5.20 -13.76 -8.67
N LEU A 201 4.67 -13.80 -7.45
CA LEU A 201 3.99 -14.98 -6.91
C LEU A 201 2.61 -14.64 -6.37
N ALA A 202 1.66 -15.55 -6.62
CA ALA A 202 0.36 -15.52 -5.96
C ALA A 202 0.51 -15.98 -4.50
N VAL A 203 0.10 -15.11 -3.59
CA VAL A 203 0.10 -15.29 -2.14
C VAL A 203 -1.34 -15.22 -1.61
N PRO A 204 -1.88 -16.29 -1.00
CA PRO A 204 -3.31 -16.39 -0.68
C PRO A 204 -3.91 -15.28 0.19
N TYR A 205 -3.10 -14.62 1.01
CA TYR A 205 -3.52 -13.52 1.88
C TYR A 205 -3.24 -12.12 1.31
N LEU A 206 -2.56 -12.02 0.16
CA LEU A 206 -2.34 -10.77 -0.58
C LEU A 206 -3.19 -10.81 -1.86
N ARG A 207 -4.48 -10.54 -1.69
CA ARG A 207 -5.50 -10.55 -2.75
C ARG A 207 -6.12 -9.15 -2.85
N SER A 208 -6.61 -8.80 -4.05
CA SER A 208 -7.33 -7.55 -4.27
C SER A 208 -8.61 -7.50 -3.44
N VAL A 209 -8.78 -6.42 -2.68
CA VAL A 209 -9.99 -6.09 -1.92
C VAL A 209 -10.34 -4.61 -2.09
N GLU A 210 -11.59 -4.24 -1.86
CA GLU A 210 -12.02 -2.84 -1.88
C GLU A 210 -11.44 -2.04 -0.70
N SER A 211 -11.05 -0.80 -0.98
CA SER A 211 -10.61 0.19 0.01
C SER A 211 -11.39 1.51 -0.19
N PRO A 212 -12.66 1.57 0.21
CA PRO A 212 -13.56 2.67 -0.15
C PRO A 212 -13.33 3.97 0.67
N TYR A 213 -12.45 3.96 1.66
CA TYR A 213 -12.30 5.03 2.65
C TYR A 213 -11.16 6.02 2.34
N GLU A 214 -10.64 6.00 1.11
CA GLU A 214 -9.43 6.75 0.74
C GLU A 214 -9.70 8.13 0.13
N GLY A 215 -10.99 8.52 0.02
CA GLY A 215 -11.41 9.77 -0.63
C GLY A 215 -10.76 11.03 -0.07
N ASP A 216 -10.48 11.06 1.23
CA ASP A 216 -9.87 12.20 1.93
C ASP A 216 -8.34 12.10 2.04
N SER A 217 -7.72 11.05 1.49
CA SER A 217 -6.26 10.92 1.53
C SER A 217 -5.62 12.05 0.70
N PRO A 218 -4.69 12.84 1.29
CA PRO A 218 -3.98 13.87 0.54
C PRO A 218 -3.02 13.29 -0.51
N LYS A 219 -2.84 11.96 -0.51
CA LYS A 219 -2.02 11.21 -1.46
C LYS A 219 -2.85 10.44 -2.47
N LEU A 220 -4.18 10.57 -2.45
CA LEU A 220 -5.06 9.87 -3.39
C LEU A 220 -4.79 10.28 -4.84
N ASN A 221 -4.55 11.56 -5.10
CA ASN A 221 -4.27 12.07 -6.44
C ASN A 221 -2.92 12.80 -6.44
N GLY A 222 -2.15 12.61 -7.50
CA GLY A 222 -0.91 13.32 -7.74
C GLY A 222 -0.75 13.63 -9.21
N SER A 223 0.14 14.55 -9.53
CA SER A 223 0.53 14.77 -10.92
C SER A 223 1.98 15.21 -11.06
N VAL A 224 2.57 14.87 -12.20
CA VAL A 224 3.89 15.33 -12.63
C VAL A 224 3.72 16.03 -13.97
N LYS A 225 4.10 17.30 -14.03
CA LYS A 225 4.06 18.12 -15.25
C LYS A 225 5.47 18.35 -15.76
N ILE A 226 5.70 18.00 -17.01
CA ILE A 226 7.00 18.18 -17.69
C ILE A 226 6.76 18.60 -19.14
N SER A 227 7.81 19.11 -19.79
CA SER A 227 7.74 19.36 -21.23
C SER A 227 7.68 18.04 -22.01
N THR A 228 7.03 18.04 -23.17
CA THR A 228 7.00 16.88 -24.06
C THR A 228 8.40 16.44 -24.47
N SER A 229 9.31 17.40 -24.68
CA SER A 229 10.72 17.10 -24.97
C SER A 229 11.41 16.37 -23.82
N GLU A 230 11.23 16.83 -22.58
CA GLU A 230 11.81 16.16 -21.40
C GLU A 230 11.25 14.73 -21.23
N PHE A 231 9.95 14.54 -21.51
CA PHE A 231 9.35 13.20 -21.49
C PHE A 231 10.02 12.26 -22.49
N ILE A 232 10.16 12.71 -23.74
CA ILE A 232 10.79 11.95 -24.82
C ILE A 232 12.25 11.62 -24.44
N GLU A 233 13.03 12.63 -24.05
CA GLU A 233 14.44 12.47 -23.66
C GLU A 233 14.60 11.43 -22.52
N LYS A 234 13.73 11.46 -21.50
CA LYS A 234 13.78 10.49 -20.39
C LYS A 234 13.50 9.06 -20.87
N ILE A 235 12.49 8.86 -21.71
CA ILE A 235 12.16 7.54 -22.25
C ILE A 235 13.31 7.02 -23.12
N GLU A 236 13.80 7.83 -24.06
CA GLU A 236 14.86 7.43 -24.99
C GLU A 236 16.20 7.18 -24.29
N SER A 237 16.46 7.86 -23.17
CA SER A 237 17.67 7.62 -22.37
C SER A 237 17.77 6.18 -21.83
N VAL A 238 16.64 5.48 -21.68
CA VAL A 238 16.56 4.11 -21.16
C VAL A 238 16.37 3.09 -22.28
N TYR A 239 15.51 3.41 -23.25
CA TYR A 239 15.02 2.45 -24.25
C TYR A 239 15.59 2.67 -25.66
N GLY A 240 16.44 3.68 -25.84
CA GLY A 240 17.03 4.05 -27.13
C GLY A 240 16.10 4.93 -27.97
N ASP A 241 16.55 5.23 -29.18
CA ASP A 241 15.85 6.06 -30.16
C ASP A 241 14.46 5.49 -30.49
N MET A 242 13.43 6.33 -30.49
CA MET A 242 12.04 5.96 -30.74
C MET A 242 11.41 6.89 -31.78
N ASP A 243 10.37 6.42 -32.48
CA ASP A 243 9.59 7.27 -33.39
C ASP A 243 8.52 8.07 -32.62
N ILE A 244 8.94 8.80 -31.57
CA ILE A 244 8.09 9.67 -30.75
C ILE A 244 8.47 11.14 -30.92
N ARG A 245 7.46 11.99 -31.06
CA ARG A 245 7.54 13.44 -31.30
C ARG A 245 6.37 14.12 -30.61
N GLU A 246 6.49 15.42 -30.41
CA GLU A 246 5.41 16.22 -29.82
C GLU A 246 4.10 16.10 -30.59
N ASP A 247 4.14 15.93 -31.91
CA ASP A 247 2.95 15.86 -32.76
C ASP A 247 2.34 14.45 -32.89
N ASN A 248 2.99 13.39 -32.40
CA ASN A 248 2.49 12.02 -32.49
C ASN A 248 2.45 11.26 -31.14
N LEU A 249 2.87 11.89 -30.04
CA LEU A 249 3.06 11.21 -28.76
C LEU A 249 1.77 10.55 -28.23
N GLU A 250 0.63 11.24 -28.31
CA GLU A 250 -0.68 10.70 -27.90
C GLU A 250 -1.03 9.40 -28.66
N GLU A 251 -0.67 9.27 -29.92
CA GLU A 251 -0.92 8.08 -30.73
C GLU A 251 0.07 6.94 -30.45
N LYS A 252 1.26 7.30 -29.93
CA LYS A 252 2.37 6.37 -29.65
C LYS A 252 2.31 5.78 -28.25
N ILE A 253 1.54 6.36 -27.32
CA ILE A 253 1.33 5.83 -25.98
C ILE A 253 0.04 5.01 -25.95
N LEU A 254 0.16 3.69 -25.84
CA LEU A 254 -0.98 2.77 -25.79
C LEU A 254 -1.00 2.01 -24.47
N LEU A 255 -2.18 1.91 -23.86
CA LEU A 255 -2.38 1.11 -22.65
C LEU A 255 -2.19 -0.38 -22.95
N GLY A 256 -1.34 -1.05 -22.16
CA GLY A 256 -1.15 -2.49 -22.19
C GLY A 256 -2.05 -3.19 -21.17
N GLU A 257 -1.45 -4.07 -20.37
CA GLU A 257 -2.18 -4.82 -19.34
C GLU A 257 -2.45 -3.98 -18.08
N VAL A 258 -3.65 -4.12 -17.51
CA VAL A 258 -4.08 -3.48 -16.27
C VAL A 258 -4.59 -4.54 -15.30
N SER A 259 -4.22 -4.44 -14.03
CA SER A 259 -4.67 -5.34 -12.97
C SER A 259 -6.12 -5.08 -12.56
N GLU A 260 -6.68 -5.98 -11.75
CA GLU A 260 -8.02 -5.79 -11.16
C GLU A 260 -8.12 -4.53 -10.29
N GLY A 261 -7.02 -4.12 -9.64
CA GLY A 261 -6.96 -2.90 -8.84
C GLY A 261 -6.79 -1.62 -9.66
N GLY A 262 -6.72 -1.73 -11.00
CA GLY A 262 -6.60 -0.59 -11.90
C GLY A 262 -5.17 -0.11 -12.12
N ARG A 263 -4.16 -0.87 -11.68
CA ARG A 263 -2.75 -0.54 -11.92
C ARG A 263 -2.27 -1.00 -13.28
N ILE A 264 -1.52 -0.12 -13.94
CA ILE A 264 -0.85 -0.44 -15.20
C ILE A 264 0.27 -1.43 -14.90
N LYS A 265 0.14 -2.64 -15.46
CA LYS A 265 1.19 -3.65 -15.48
C LYS A 265 2.15 -3.35 -16.62
N THR A 266 1.61 -3.12 -17.82
CA THR A 266 2.40 -2.74 -19.01
C THR A 266 1.76 -1.60 -19.79
N ILE A 267 2.61 -0.80 -20.43
CA ILE A 267 2.26 0.24 -21.39
C ILE A 267 3.13 0.07 -22.62
N ILE A 268 2.62 0.44 -23.78
CA ILE A 268 3.38 0.44 -25.03
C ILE A 268 3.69 1.88 -25.38
N ILE A 269 4.96 2.20 -25.57
CA ILE A 269 5.42 3.50 -26.09
C ILE A 269 6.20 3.22 -27.37
N ASP A 270 5.67 3.72 -28.49
CA ASP A 270 6.11 3.36 -29.85
C ASP A 270 6.02 1.85 -30.12
N ASP A 271 7.16 1.15 -30.14
CA ASP A 271 7.24 -0.31 -30.33
C ASP A 271 7.70 -1.06 -29.07
N LYS A 272 7.91 -0.35 -27.95
CA LYS A 272 8.42 -0.92 -26.70
C LYS A 272 7.29 -1.15 -25.70
N GLU A 273 7.20 -2.38 -25.22
CA GLU A 273 6.43 -2.72 -24.03
C GLU A 273 7.26 -2.42 -22.78
N ILE A 274 6.74 -1.55 -21.93
CA ILE A 274 7.39 -1.02 -20.73
C ILE A 274 6.51 -1.32 -19.53
N SER A 275 7.09 -1.74 -18.39
CA SER A 275 6.30 -1.97 -17.19
C SER A 275 5.83 -0.64 -16.58
N GLY A 276 4.63 -0.64 -15.98
CA GLY A 276 4.14 0.53 -15.25
C GLY A 276 5.07 0.95 -14.11
N ARG A 277 5.83 0.00 -13.54
CA ARG A 277 6.86 0.25 -12.51
C ARG A 277 8.06 1.02 -13.04
N GLU A 278 8.51 0.72 -14.25
CA GLU A 278 9.60 1.47 -14.89
C GLU A 278 9.17 2.90 -15.18
N ILE A 279 7.95 3.12 -15.70
CA ILE A 279 7.40 4.47 -15.86
C ILE A 279 7.29 5.19 -14.53
N ARG A 280 6.76 4.52 -13.49
CA ARG A 280 6.69 5.08 -12.14
C ARG A 280 8.06 5.52 -11.63
N SER A 281 9.08 4.68 -11.81
CA SER A 281 10.45 4.99 -11.39
C SER A 281 11.04 6.14 -12.19
N LEU A 282 10.88 6.13 -13.51
CA LEU A 282 11.48 7.10 -14.42
C LEU A 282 10.95 8.52 -14.21
N PHE A 283 9.66 8.63 -13.88
CA PHE A 283 9.00 9.93 -13.65
C PHE A 283 8.73 10.22 -12.17
N ASN A 284 9.23 9.38 -11.25
CA ASN A 284 9.02 9.51 -9.81
C ASN A 284 7.53 9.64 -9.43
N LEU A 285 6.70 8.78 -10.02
CA LEU A 285 5.26 8.78 -9.82
C LEU A 285 4.87 8.12 -8.48
N ASN A 286 3.74 8.54 -7.92
CA ASN A 286 3.23 8.02 -6.66
C ASN A 286 2.83 6.53 -6.75
N SER A 287 2.28 6.09 -7.88
CA SER A 287 1.79 4.74 -8.12
C SER A 287 1.96 4.32 -9.59
N THR A 288 1.57 3.09 -9.91
CA THR A 288 1.45 2.61 -11.31
C THR A 288 0.02 2.72 -11.84
N ASN A 289 -0.89 3.37 -11.11
CA ASN A 289 -2.21 3.75 -11.62
C ASN A 289 -2.09 5.20 -12.10
N PHE A 290 -1.81 5.37 -13.40
CA PHE A 290 -1.58 6.68 -14.00
C PHE A 290 -2.21 6.82 -15.38
N SER A 291 -2.35 8.06 -15.83
CA SER A 291 -2.77 8.42 -17.18
C SER A 291 -2.00 9.65 -17.67
N PHE A 292 -1.98 9.85 -18.98
CA PHE A 292 -1.28 10.97 -19.62
C PHE A 292 -2.28 11.96 -20.20
N ILE A 293 -1.99 13.25 -20.04
CA ILE A 293 -2.68 14.34 -20.72
C ILE A 293 -1.63 15.22 -21.39
N GLN A 294 -1.61 15.25 -22.71
CA GLN A 294 -0.75 16.16 -23.46
C GLN A 294 -1.52 17.45 -23.83
N ASN A 295 -0.91 18.60 -23.58
CA ASN A 295 -1.42 19.91 -23.95
C ASN A 295 -0.32 20.70 -24.68
N GLY A 296 -0.20 20.47 -25.99
CA GLY A 296 0.87 21.06 -26.81
C GLY A 296 2.24 20.51 -26.40
N SER A 297 3.12 21.40 -25.94
CA SER A 297 4.48 21.09 -25.52
C SER A 297 4.61 20.67 -24.05
N GLU A 298 3.49 20.47 -23.35
CA GLU A 298 3.45 19.95 -21.97
C GLU A 298 2.74 18.60 -21.95
N ILE A 299 3.25 17.69 -21.12
CA ILE A 299 2.57 16.46 -20.74
C ILE A 299 2.42 16.40 -19.22
N GLU A 300 1.19 16.15 -18.77
CA GLU A 300 0.85 15.91 -17.38
C GLU A 300 0.59 14.41 -17.18
N ILE A 301 1.33 13.80 -16.27
CA ILE A 301 1.13 12.42 -15.83
C ILE A 301 0.31 12.46 -14.54
N LEU A 302 -0.96 12.07 -14.62
CA LEU A 302 -1.86 12.00 -13.47
C LEU A 302 -1.73 10.63 -12.81
N THR A 303 -1.62 10.58 -11.48
CA THR A 303 -1.55 9.33 -10.71
C THR A 303 -2.67 9.24 -9.69
N THR A 304 -3.21 8.05 -9.49
CA THR A 304 -4.15 7.73 -8.40
C THR A 304 -3.51 6.73 -7.44
N GLY A 305 -3.63 6.98 -6.13
CA GLY A 305 -2.96 6.22 -5.07
C GLY A 305 -1.48 6.55 -4.90
N TYR A 306 -0.90 6.00 -3.84
CA TYR A 306 0.51 6.12 -3.46
C TYR A 306 1.02 4.80 -2.89
N GLY A 307 2.00 4.21 -3.58
CA GLY A 307 2.61 2.94 -3.19
C GLY A 307 2.36 1.82 -4.20
N HIS A 308 2.71 0.60 -3.80
CA HIS A 308 2.77 -0.55 -4.70
C HIS A 308 1.43 -1.27 -4.86
N GLY A 309 0.51 -1.14 -3.91
CA GLY A 309 -0.69 -1.96 -3.77
C GLY A 309 -1.92 -1.12 -3.68
#